data_AF-A0A0P7Y611-F1
#
_entry.id   AF-A0A0P7Y611-F1
#
_cell.length_a   1.000
_cell.length_b   1.000
_cell.length_c   1.000
_cell.angle_alpha   90.00
_cell.angle_beta   90.00
_cell.angle_gamma   90.00
#
_symmetry.space_group_name_H-M   'P 1'
#
loop_
_entity.id
_entity.type
_entity.pdbx_description
1 polymer ?
#
loop_
_entity_poly.entity_id
_entity_poly.type
_entity_poly.pdbx_seq_one_letter_code
_entity_poly.pdbx_strand_id
1 'polypeptide(L)'
;MLDTFRHLRRIHALLVLLTTAQHLPLSRSEDRTLHRLIAVLSPSDMTPARAAALAGGSVPDRVHGFLRGLRHHVTVPQSAPRHPGQTPRP
;
A
#
# COMPACT_ATOMS: atom_id res chain seq x y z
N MET A 1 -17.49 -18.64 -12.92
CA MET A 1 -17.75 -17.97 -11.62
C MET A 1 -16.52 -17.94 -10.71
N LEU A 2 -15.85 -19.08 -10.45
CA LEU A 2 -14.65 -19.12 -9.59
C LEU A 2 -13.54 -18.16 -10.04
N ASP A 3 -13.37 -17.96 -11.35
CA ASP A 3 -12.36 -17.07 -11.90
C ASP A 3 -12.61 -15.59 -11.58
N THR A 4 -13.86 -15.12 -11.66
CA THR A 4 -14.25 -13.77 -11.23
C THR A 4 -13.97 -13.54 -9.74
N PHE A 5 -14.30 -14.52 -8.89
CA PHE A 5 -13.97 -14.44 -7.46
C PHE A 5 -12.47 -14.39 -7.20
N ARG A 6 -11.67 -15.15 -7.98
CA ARG A 6 -10.20 -15.08 -7.91
C ARG A 6 -9.69 -13.69 -8.27
N HIS A 7 -10.22 -13.06 -9.32
CA HIS A 7 -9.88 -11.69 -9.69
C HIS A 7 -10.25 -10.68 -8.61
N LEU A 8 -11.47 -10.77 -8.06
CA LEU A 8 -11.92 -9.89 -6.98
C LEU A 8 -11.08 -10.08 -5.71
N ARG A 9 -10.73 -11.31 -5.34
CA ARG A 9 -9.85 -11.59 -4.20
C ARG A 9 -8.46 -10.99 -4.41
N ARG A 10 -7.92 -11.06 -5.62
CA ARG A 10 -6.63 -10.45 -5.96
C ARG A 10 -6.69 -8.92 -5.85
N ILE A 11 -7.74 -8.29 -6.40
CA ILE A 11 -7.97 -6.84 -6.28
C ILE A 11 -8.10 -6.45 -4.80
N HIS A 12 -8.87 -7.20 -4.02
CA HIS A 12 -9.05 -6.95 -2.59
C HIS A 12 -7.71 -7.05 -1.84
N ALA A 13 -6.88 -8.05 -2.13
CA ALA A 13 -5.56 -8.16 -1.51
C ALA A 13 -4.67 -6.94 -1.81
N LEU A 14 -4.70 -6.43 -3.05
CA LEU A 14 -3.98 -5.21 -3.42
C LEU A 14 -4.53 -3.98 -2.70
N LEU A 15 -5.85 -3.85 -2.58
CA LEU A 15 -6.49 -2.77 -1.83
C LEU A 15 -6.10 -2.81 -0.36
N VAL A 16 -6.12 -3.98 0.29
CA VAL A 16 -5.68 -4.11 1.69
C VAL A 16 -4.25 -3.61 1.86
N LEU A 17 -3.32 -4.02 0.99
CA LEU A 17 -1.92 -3.55 1.06
C LEU A 17 -1.79 -2.03 0.92
N LEU A 18 -2.55 -1.43 0.00
CA LEU A 18 -2.57 0.03 -0.19
C LEU A 18 -3.17 0.74 1.03
N THR A 19 -4.25 0.22 1.62
CA THR A 19 -4.86 0.79 2.82
C THR A 19 -3.90 0.67 4.00
N THR A 20 -3.18 -0.44 4.16
CA THR A 20 -2.14 -0.58 5.19
C THR A 20 -1.02 0.43 5.00
N ALA A 21 -0.62 0.71 3.76
CA ALA A 21 0.40 1.71 3.47
C ALA A 21 0.01 3.15 3.88
N GLN A 22 -1.28 3.46 4.07
CA GLN A 22 -1.73 4.78 4.56
C GLN A 22 -1.23 5.09 5.98
N HIS A 23 -0.87 4.07 6.76
CA HIS A 23 -0.34 4.26 8.12
C HIS A 23 1.14 4.66 8.14
N LEU A 24 1.82 4.67 6.98
CA LEU A 24 3.20 5.14 6.88
C LEU A 24 3.25 6.67 6.82
N PRO A 25 4.36 7.31 7.20
CA PRO A 25 4.55 8.75 7.09
C PRO A 25 4.80 9.15 5.61
N LEU A 26 3.77 9.04 4.78
CA LEU A 26 3.84 9.31 3.35
C LEU A 26 4.05 10.79 3.04
N SER A 27 4.88 11.08 2.04
CA SER A 27 4.94 12.40 1.41
C SER A 27 3.64 12.70 0.65
N ARG A 28 3.37 13.99 0.38
CA ARG A 28 2.19 14.42 -0.40
C ARG A 28 2.11 13.77 -1.79
N SER A 29 3.25 13.50 -2.42
CA SER A 29 3.32 12.82 -3.73
C SER A 29 2.98 11.34 -3.64
N GLU A 30 3.43 10.66 -2.58
CA GLU A 30 3.12 9.26 -2.33
C GLU A 30 1.65 9.08 -1.98
N ASP A 31 1.11 9.96 -1.14
CA ASP A 31 -0.30 9.98 -0.76
C ASP A 31 -1.24 10.16 -1.98
N ARG A 32 -0.92 11.11 -2.89
CA ARG A 32 -1.65 11.25 -4.16
C ARG A 32 -1.58 10.01 -5.03
N THR A 33 -0.42 9.35 -5.05
CA THR A 33 -0.22 8.13 -5.85
C THR A 33 -1.02 6.97 -5.27
N LEU A 34 -1.04 6.84 -3.94
CA LEU A 34 -1.83 5.87 -3.21
C LEU A 34 -3.32 6.04 -3.49
N HIS A 35 -3.85 7.26 -3.33
CA HIS A 35 -5.27 7.55 -3.60
C HIS A 35 -5.65 7.26 -5.06
N ARG A 36 -4.76 7.57 -6.01
CA ARG A 36 -4.97 7.24 -7.43
C ARG A 36 -5.02 5.74 -7.66
N LEU A 37 -4.14 4.96 -7.04
CA LEU A 37 -4.12 3.50 -7.19
C LEU A 37 -5.37 2.86 -6.57
N ILE A 38 -5.84 3.35 -5.42
CA ILE A 38 -7.09 2.91 -4.80
C ILE A 38 -8.28 3.20 -5.71
N ALA A 39 -8.38 4.42 -6.24
CA ALA A 39 -9.46 4.80 -7.16
C ALA A 39 -9.50 3.92 -8.43
N VAL A 40 -8.33 3.53 -8.96
CA VAL A 40 -8.24 2.62 -10.11
C VAL A 40 -8.74 1.21 -9.77
N LEU A 41 -8.42 0.70 -8.57
CA LEU A 41 -8.79 -0.64 -8.13
C LEU A 41 -10.24 -0.75 -7.60
N SER A 42 -10.85 0.37 -7.22
CA SER A 42 -12.22 0.44 -6.68
C SER A 42 -13.13 1.37 -7.49
N PRO A 43 -13.38 1.08 -8.79
CA PRO A 43 -14.37 1.80 -9.57
C PRO A 43 -15.79 1.58 -9.03
N SER A 44 -16.64 2.60 -9.13
CA SER A 44 -18.06 2.51 -8.76
C SER A 44 -18.81 1.45 -9.58
N ASP A 45 -18.48 1.31 -10.87
CA ASP A 45 -19.10 0.36 -11.79
C ASP A 45 -18.23 -0.89 -11.99
N MET A 46 -18.06 -1.68 -10.93
CA MET A 46 -17.29 -2.92 -10.99
C MET A 46 -18.07 -4.00 -11.74
N THR A 47 -17.50 -4.52 -12.84
CA THR A 47 -18.04 -5.64 -13.62
C THR A 47 -17.05 -6.81 -13.66
N PRO A 48 -17.48 -8.06 -13.96
CA PRO A 48 -16.58 -9.21 -14.05
C PRO A 48 -15.43 -9.03 -15.07
N ALA A 49 -15.73 -8.45 -16.24
CA ALA A 49 -14.74 -8.17 -17.27
C ALA A 49 -13.71 -7.13 -16.81
N ARG A 50 -14.18 -6.10 -16.09
CA ARG A 50 -13.31 -5.07 -15.51
C ARG A 50 -12.44 -5.62 -14.40
N ALA A 51 -12.99 -6.50 -13.54
CA ALA A 51 -12.23 -7.19 -12.51
C ALA A 51 -11.11 -8.05 -13.12
N ALA A 52 -11.40 -8.78 -14.20
CA ALA A 52 -10.38 -9.55 -14.92
C ALA A 52 -9.28 -8.65 -15.51
N ALA A 53 -9.67 -7.54 -16.17
CA ALA A 53 -8.72 -6.59 -16.74
C ALA A 53 -7.84 -5.91 -15.67
N LEU A 54 -8.40 -5.55 -14.52
CA LEU A 54 -7.64 -4.97 -13.39
C LEU A 54 -6.72 -5.99 -12.73
N ALA A 55 -7.17 -7.24 -12.56
CA ALA A 55 -6.41 -8.29 -11.90
C ALA A 55 -5.28 -8.87 -12.77
N GLY A 56 -5.46 -8.90 -14.10
CA GLY A 56 -4.50 -9.44 -15.06
C GLY A 56 -3.71 -8.38 -15.85
N GLY A 57 -4.08 -7.11 -15.77
CA GLY A 57 -3.41 -6.02 -16.46
C GLY A 57 -2.16 -5.49 -15.73
N SER A 58 -1.74 -4.27 -16.06
CA SER A 58 -0.52 -3.66 -15.49
C SER A 58 -0.71 -3.04 -14.09
N VAL A 59 -1.94 -3.00 -13.56
CA VAL A 59 -2.25 -2.35 -12.28
C VAL A 59 -1.55 -3.04 -11.10
N PRO A 60 -1.54 -4.38 -10.97
CA PRO A 60 -0.82 -5.07 -9.90
C PRO A 60 0.67 -4.73 -9.88
N ASP A 61 1.32 -4.65 -11.03
CA ASP A 61 2.76 -4.30 -11.12
C ASP A 61 3.03 -2.86 -10.66
N ARG A 62 2.13 -1.93 -11.01
CA ARG A 62 2.22 -0.54 -10.51
C ARG A 62 2.06 -0.47 -8.99
N VAL A 63 1.13 -1.24 -8.42
CA VAL A 63 0.96 -1.33 -6.95
C VAL A 63 2.21 -1.91 -6.30
N HIS A 64 2.74 -3.01 -6.83
CA HIS A 64 3.96 -3.63 -6.30
C HIS A 64 5.16 -2.68 -6.40
N GLY A 65 5.31 -1.96 -7.52
CA GLY A 65 6.36 -0.96 -7.70
C GLY A 65 6.25 0.18 -6.69
N PHE A 66 5.03 0.69 -6.46
CA PHE A 66 4.77 1.70 -5.44
C PHE A 66 5.13 1.20 -4.04
N LEU A 67 4.62 0.04 -3.62
CA LEU A 67 4.90 -0.55 -2.31
C LEU A 67 6.39 -0.84 -2.11
N ARG A 68 7.08 -1.30 -3.16
CA ARG A 68 8.54 -1.48 -3.14
C ARG A 68 9.26 -0.14 -2.95
N GLY A 69 8.75 0.92 -3.57
CA GLY A 69 9.21 2.28 -3.35
C GLY A 69 9.13 2.68 -1.88
N LEU A 70 8.04 2.36 -1.18
CA LEU A 70 7.81 2.71 0.22
C LEU A 70 8.72 2.00 1.24
N ARG A 71 9.56 1.03 0.82
CA ARG A 71 10.46 0.30 1.73
C ARG A 71 11.38 1.21 2.55
N HIS A 72 11.70 2.40 2.05
CA HIS A 72 12.52 3.36 2.78
C HIS A 72 11.86 3.87 4.08
N HIS A 73 10.53 3.83 4.17
CA HIS A 73 9.79 4.18 5.41
C HIS A 73 9.90 3.10 6.50
N VAL A 74 10.12 1.84 6.13
CA VAL A 74 10.17 0.69 7.06
C VAL A 74 11.60 0.40 7.51
N THR A 75 12.59 0.84 6.74
CA THR A 75 14.01 0.51 6.98
C THR A 75 14.72 1.52 7.90
N VAL A 76 14.07 2.60 8.30
CA VAL A 76 14.62 3.49 9.33
C VAL A 76 14.42 2.81 10.69
N PRO A 77 15.49 2.30 11.35
CA PRO A 77 15.35 1.97 12.75
C PRO A 77 15.09 3.29 13.45
N GLN A 78 13.93 3.38 14.08
CA GLN A 78 13.58 4.46 14.99
C GLN A 78 14.70 4.55 16.03
N SER A 79 15.66 5.45 15.77
CA SER A 79 16.73 5.74 16.70
C SER A 79 16.07 6.50 17.82
N ALA A 80 15.65 5.75 18.84
CA ALA A 80 15.15 6.32 20.08
C ALA A 80 16.16 7.37 20.55
N PRO A 81 15.71 8.56 20.98
CA PRO A 81 16.63 9.53 21.55
C PRO A 81 17.26 8.93 22.80
N ARG A 82 18.55 8.56 22.71
CA ARG A 82 19.36 8.27 23.91
C ARG A 82 19.30 9.52 24.77
N HIS A 83 18.55 9.47 25.88
CA HIS A 83 18.63 10.48 26.93
C HIS A 83 20.03 10.39 27.56
N PRO A 84 20.88 11.42 27.44
CA PRO A 84 22.10 11.51 28.23
C PRO A 84 21.72 12.15 29.56
N GLY A 85 21.36 11.37 30.57
CA GLY A 85 20.86 11.98 31.81
C GLY A 85 20.71 11.13 33.06
N GLN A 86 21.17 9.89 33.10
CA GLN A 86 21.22 9.14 34.37
C GLN A 86 22.65 9.08 34.91
N THR A 87 23.05 10.16 35.58
CA THR A 87 24.08 10.10 36.63
C THR A 87 23.55 9.29 37.81
N PRO A 88 24.21 8.20 38.23
CA PRO A 88 23.94 7.60 39.53
C PRO A 88 24.47 8.55 40.61
N ARG A 89 23.58 8.99 41.52
CA ARG A 89 23.96 9.69 42.76
C ARG A 89 24.44 8.66 43.80
N PRO A 90 25.32 9.06 44.73
CA PRO A 90 26.11 8.19 45.60
C PRO A 90 25.30 7.48 46.68
#